data_AF-A0A2H5Q9I9-F1
#
_entry.id   AF-A0A2H5Q9I9-F1
#
_cell.length_a   1.000
_cell.length_b   1.000
_cell.length_c   1.000
_cell.angle_alpha   90.00
_cell.angle_beta   90.00
_cell.angle_gamma   90.00
#
_symmetry.space_group_name_H-M   'P 1'
#
loop_
_entity.id
_entity.type
_entity.pdbx_description
1 polymer ?
#
loop_
_entity_poly.entity_id
_entity_poly.type
_entity_poly.pdbx_seq_one_letter_code
_entity_poly.pdbx_strand_id
1 'polypeptide(L)'
;MGEEGNPKSCDRSERKQRKKKENFLVEITGKTDEEDEASRVENNLKSNVAEIGEADVIGKEKELNLMEEGKQEELNLKKRRSQSIVKSKKKQRLLEEAAKADRCGICYLSRIPAHMDPVKLRQILSQYGEIQRIYLAPEGLVVISILILNPEYFVNEKIVSEMVGFKIKDFQKGMWVEFTKKGVAKRVANMLNGEQIGGKKRSSFYYNLWNIKYLSKFKWDDLTAEIAYKNAVREQRLALELSAAKRERDFYLSKVEKSRALSSIEERLKKVSNNYTSSTIQVPCLLYFYQIDTV
;
A
#
# COMPACT_ATOMS: atom_id res chain seq x y z
N MET A 1 -56.95 4.86 6.31
CA MET A 1 -55.69 5.63 6.44
C MET A 1 -54.57 4.65 6.74
N GLY A 2 -53.50 4.67 5.96
CA GLY A 2 -52.31 3.85 6.17
C GLY A 2 -51.83 3.22 4.87
N GLU A 3 -51.14 4.02 4.06
CA GLU A 3 -50.63 3.66 2.74
C GLU A 3 -49.67 2.46 2.75
N GLU A 4 -49.85 1.58 1.77
CA GLU A 4 -48.95 0.48 1.45
C GLU A 4 -47.59 1.02 0.95
N GLY A 5 -46.55 0.90 1.77
CA GLY A 5 -45.18 1.24 1.42
C GLY A 5 -44.53 0.18 0.53
N ASN A 6 -44.46 0.46 -0.77
CA ASN A 6 -43.81 -0.34 -1.81
C ASN A 6 -42.32 -0.66 -1.50
N PRO A 7 -41.91 -1.94 -1.40
CA PRO A 7 -40.54 -2.35 -1.03
C PRO A 7 -39.47 -2.13 -2.12
N LYS A 8 -39.83 -1.55 -3.27
CA LYS A 8 -38.92 -1.34 -4.41
C LYS A 8 -38.04 -0.08 -4.32
N SER A 9 -38.16 0.77 -3.28
CA SER A 9 -37.39 2.02 -3.20
C SER A 9 -35.96 1.84 -2.64
N CYS A 10 -35.77 0.91 -1.69
CA CYS A 10 -34.49 0.69 -1.00
C CYS A 10 -33.40 0.09 -1.91
N ASP A 11 -33.80 -0.85 -2.77
CA ASP A 11 -32.90 -1.53 -3.72
C ASP A 11 -32.39 -0.57 -4.82
N ARG A 12 -33.17 0.48 -5.13
CA ARG A 12 -32.80 1.50 -6.12
C ARG A 12 -31.74 2.47 -5.59
N SER A 13 -31.77 2.79 -4.29
CA SER A 13 -30.74 3.61 -3.64
C SER A 13 -29.40 2.88 -3.54
N GLU A 14 -29.39 1.60 -3.18
CA GLU A 14 -28.15 0.81 -3.08
C GLU A 14 -27.51 0.56 -4.45
N ARG A 15 -28.33 0.30 -5.48
CA ARG A 15 -27.85 0.11 -6.86
C ARG A 15 -27.29 1.40 -7.47
N LYS A 16 -27.83 2.57 -7.10
CA LYS A 16 -27.26 3.89 -7.45
C LYS A 16 -25.93 4.13 -6.75
N GLN A 17 -25.81 3.78 -5.46
CA GLN A 17 -24.55 3.92 -4.72
C GLN A 17 -23.45 2.98 -5.23
N ARG A 18 -23.80 1.74 -5.61
CA ARG A 18 -22.87 0.79 -6.24
C ARG A 18 -22.35 1.30 -7.59
N LYS A 19 -23.24 1.77 -8.48
CA LYS A 19 -22.83 2.38 -9.76
C LYS A 19 -21.96 3.63 -9.58
N LYS A 20 -22.24 4.45 -8.55
CA LYS A 20 -21.43 5.64 -8.24
C LYS A 20 -20.03 5.25 -7.73
N LYS A 21 -19.91 4.18 -6.95
CA LYS A 21 -18.62 3.61 -6.52
C LYS A 21 -17.86 2.94 -7.67
N GLU A 22 -18.56 2.26 -8.56
CA GLU A 22 -17.98 1.56 -9.71
C GLU A 22 -17.44 2.57 -10.74
N ASN A 23 -18.19 3.64 -11.04
CA ASN A 23 -17.71 4.74 -11.90
C ASN A 23 -16.54 5.50 -11.28
N PHE A 24 -16.54 5.71 -9.96
CA PHE A 24 -15.41 6.35 -9.25
C PHE A 24 -14.15 5.48 -9.28
N LEU A 25 -14.30 4.15 -9.22
CA LEU A 25 -13.17 3.21 -9.30
C LEU A 25 -12.59 3.14 -10.73
N VAL A 26 -13.43 3.27 -11.76
CA VAL A 26 -13.01 3.36 -13.17
C VAL A 26 -12.28 4.69 -13.45
N GLU A 27 -12.73 5.79 -12.84
CA GLU A 27 -12.10 7.11 -12.99
C GLU A 27 -10.73 7.21 -12.30
N ILE A 28 -10.51 6.44 -11.22
CA ILE A 28 -9.21 6.34 -10.54
C ILE A 28 -8.23 5.42 -11.29
N THR A 29 -8.73 4.37 -11.94
CA THR A 29 -7.90 3.40 -12.69
C THR A 29 -7.57 3.85 -14.11
N GLY A 30 -8.30 4.80 -14.67
CA GLY A 30 -8.02 5.41 -15.98
C GLY A 30 -7.05 6.59 -15.96
N LYS A 31 -6.47 6.96 -14.81
CA LYS A 31 -5.64 8.16 -14.64
C LYS A 31 -4.18 7.90 -14.23
N THR A 32 -3.68 6.70 -14.52
CA THR A 32 -2.29 6.29 -14.21
C THR A 32 -1.40 6.06 -15.43
N ASP A 33 -1.78 6.57 -16.61
CA ASP A 33 -0.99 6.43 -17.84
C ASP A 33 -0.49 7.78 -18.41
N GLU A 34 -0.17 8.76 -17.55
CA GLU A 34 0.43 10.06 -17.97
C GLU A 34 1.86 10.29 -17.45
N GLU A 35 2.61 9.24 -17.16
CA GLU A 35 4.05 9.33 -16.86
C GLU A 35 4.86 8.32 -17.68
N ASP A 36 4.79 8.38 -19.01
CA ASP A 36 5.71 7.66 -19.89
C ASP A 36 6.13 8.43 -21.16
N GLU A 37 5.85 9.75 -21.23
CA GLU A 37 6.19 10.57 -22.41
C GLU A 37 7.27 11.64 -22.10
N ALA A 38 8.41 11.18 -21.60
CA ALA A 38 9.58 12.03 -21.32
C ALA A 38 10.92 11.41 -21.76
N SER A 39 10.92 10.58 -22.80
CA SER A 39 12.17 10.01 -23.36
C SER A 39 12.35 10.17 -24.87
N ARG A 40 11.47 10.91 -25.56
CA ARG A 40 11.44 10.98 -27.03
C ARG A 40 11.85 12.30 -27.67
N VAL A 41 12.35 13.28 -26.90
CA VAL A 41 12.77 14.58 -27.44
C VAL A 41 14.09 15.04 -26.83
N GLU A 42 15.18 14.34 -27.12
CA GLU A 42 16.51 14.93 -27.32
C GLU A 42 17.49 13.80 -27.64
N ASN A 43 17.78 13.63 -28.93
CA ASN A 43 19.10 13.24 -29.47
C ASN A 43 19.02 13.17 -31.00
N ASN A 44 18.39 14.19 -31.60
CA ASN A 44 18.35 14.39 -33.04
C ASN A 44 18.98 15.74 -33.36
N LEU A 45 20.27 15.88 -33.04
CA LEU A 45 21.15 16.98 -33.49
C LEU A 45 22.60 16.65 -33.10
N LYS A 46 23.24 15.76 -33.86
CA LYS A 46 24.69 15.75 -34.12
C LYS A 46 25.02 14.70 -35.17
N SER A 47 24.76 15.03 -36.42
CA SER A 47 25.51 14.48 -37.55
C SER A 47 25.38 15.44 -38.72
N ASN A 48 26.52 16.02 -39.11
CA ASN A 48 26.93 16.36 -40.47
C ASN A 48 27.99 17.48 -40.45
N VAL A 49 29.26 17.12 -40.23
CA VAL A 49 30.36 17.56 -41.11
C VAL A 49 31.40 16.45 -41.10
N ALA A 50 31.43 15.66 -42.17
CA ALA A 50 32.64 15.16 -42.83
C ALA A 50 32.22 14.15 -43.91
N GLU A 51 31.99 14.66 -45.13
CA GLU A 51 32.33 13.85 -46.31
C GLU A 51 33.85 13.89 -46.45
N ILE A 52 34.48 12.73 -46.60
CA ILE A 52 35.25 12.34 -47.79
C ILE A 52 35.50 10.83 -47.72
N GLY A 53 35.07 10.13 -48.78
CA GLY A 53 35.64 8.89 -49.32
C GLY A 53 35.50 7.61 -48.48
N GLU A 54 34.71 6.64 -48.98
CA GLU A 54 35.23 5.39 -49.58
C GLU A 54 34.11 4.32 -49.55
N ALA A 55 33.62 3.97 -50.74
CA ALA A 55 32.51 3.06 -50.95
C ALA A 55 32.99 1.61 -50.79
N ASP A 56 32.87 1.00 -49.60
CA ASP A 56 32.92 -0.46 -49.43
C ASP A 56 32.38 -1.01 -48.08
N VAL A 57 31.76 -0.18 -47.22
CA VAL A 57 31.34 -0.59 -45.85
C VAL A 57 29.82 -0.86 -45.70
N ILE A 58 29.01 -0.45 -46.69
CA ILE A 58 27.53 -0.39 -46.59
C ILE A 58 26.85 -1.78 -46.55
N GLY A 59 27.53 -2.85 -47.01
CA GLY A 59 26.98 -4.21 -47.05
C GLY A 59 26.97 -4.94 -45.69
N LYS A 60 28.00 -4.75 -44.86
CA LYS A 60 28.16 -5.49 -43.59
C LYS A 60 27.39 -4.88 -42.42
N GLU A 61 27.24 -3.56 -42.39
CA GLU A 61 26.53 -2.86 -41.30
C GLU A 61 25.01 -3.06 -41.37
N LYS A 62 24.42 -3.22 -42.56
CA LYS A 62 23.00 -3.57 -42.70
C LYS A 62 22.71 -5.00 -42.25
N GLU A 63 23.57 -5.94 -42.62
CA GLU A 63 23.38 -7.37 -42.27
C GLU A 63 23.56 -7.62 -40.76
N LEU A 64 24.48 -6.90 -40.10
CA LEU A 64 24.66 -6.94 -38.65
C LEU A 64 23.49 -6.31 -37.87
N ASN A 65 22.92 -5.20 -38.36
CA ASN A 65 21.76 -4.56 -37.73
C ASN A 65 20.48 -5.42 -37.84
N LEU A 66 20.23 -6.08 -38.99
CA LEU A 66 19.11 -7.02 -39.13
C LEU A 66 19.23 -8.26 -38.21
N MET A 67 20.46 -8.71 -37.92
CA MET A 67 20.71 -9.84 -37.01
C MET A 67 20.60 -9.44 -35.53
N GLU A 68 20.94 -8.22 -35.15
CA GLU A 68 20.76 -7.69 -33.80
C GLU A 68 19.28 -7.40 -33.49
N GLU A 69 18.54 -6.76 -34.41
CA GLU A 69 17.09 -6.54 -34.28
C GLU A 69 16.32 -7.86 -34.14
N GLY A 70 16.65 -8.88 -34.94
CA GLY A 70 16.06 -10.22 -34.81
C GLY A 70 16.33 -10.90 -33.46
N LYS A 71 17.52 -10.69 -32.86
CA LYS A 71 17.85 -11.19 -31.52
C LYS A 71 17.11 -10.42 -30.42
N GLN A 72 16.99 -9.10 -30.53
CA GLN A 72 16.21 -8.27 -29.59
C GLN A 72 14.72 -8.66 -29.61
N GLU A 73 14.14 -8.90 -30.79
CA GLU A 73 12.74 -9.34 -30.93
C GLU A 73 12.51 -10.75 -30.37
N GLU A 74 13.42 -11.69 -30.60
CA GLU A 74 13.31 -13.05 -30.07
C GLU A 74 13.41 -13.08 -28.53
N LEU A 75 14.27 -12.22 -27.94
CA LEU A 75 14.37 -12.00 -26.50
C LEU A 75 13.10 -11.36 -25.94
N ASN A 76 12.51 -10.39 -26.64
CA ASN A 76 11.24 -9.79 -26.25
C ASN A 76 10.06 -10.77 -26.35
N LEU A 77 10.01 -11.63 -27.37
CA LEU A 77 9.01 -12.71 -27.46
C LEU A 77 9.16 -13.73 -26.33
N LYS A 78 10.40 -14.10 -25.97
CA LYS A 78 10.68 -14.97 -24.81
C LYS A 78 10.27 -14.29 -23.50
N LYS A 79 10.49 -12.98 -23.35
CA LYS A 79 10.06 -12.17 -22.18
C LYS A 79 8.54 -12.04 -22.10
N ARG A 80 7.85 -11.87 -23.23
CA ARG A 80 6.38 -11.84 -23.31
C ARG A 80 5.76 -13.23 -23.03
N ARG A 81 6.35 -14.30 -23.54
CA ARG A 81 5.94 -15.69 -23.25
C ARG A 81 6.14 -16.06 -21.79
N SER A 82 7.27 -15.70 -21.19
CA SER A 82 7.50 -15.93 -19.75
C SER A 82 6.52 -15.12 -18.90
N GLN A 83 6.25 -13.86 -19.26
CA GLN A 83 5.22 -13.04 -18.61
C GLN A 83 3.81 -13.63 -18.78
N SER A 84 3.44 -14.17 -19.94
CA SER A 84 2.12 -14.76 -20.17
C SER A 84 1.93 -16.08 -19.39
N ILE A 85 2.98 -16.89 -19.28
CA ILE A 85 2.98 -18.12 -18.46
C ILE A 85 2.85 -17.78 -16.97
N VAL A 86 3.53 -16.72 -16.50
CA VAL A 86 3.40 -16.27 -15.10
C VAL A 86 1.98 -15.74 -14.83
N LYS A 87 1.40 -14.97 -15.76
CA LYS A 87 0.02 -14.48 -15.67
C LYS A 87 -1.01 -15.62 -15.65
N SER A 88 -0.85 -16.64 -16.50
CA SER A 88 -1.77 -17.78 -16.54
C SER A 88 -1.70 -18.63 -15.26
N LYS A 89 -0.49 -18.90 -14.76
CA LYS A 89 -0.29 -19.58 -13.46
C LYS A 89 -0.91 -18.80 -12.30
N LYS A 90 -0.78 -17.47 -12.28
CA LYS A 90 -1.42 -16.62 -11.26
C LYS A 90 -2.95 -16.72 -11.31
N LYS A 91 -3.54 -16.68 -12.50
CA LYS A 91 -5.00 -16.84 -12.67
C LYS A 91 -5.49 -18.20 -12.18
N GLN A 92 -4.76 -19.28 -12.49
CA GLN A 92 -5.09 -20.63 -12.01
C GLN A 92 -5.09 -20.72 -10.48
N ARG A 93 -4.08 -20.15 -9.81
CA ARG A 93 -4.00 -20.11 -8.34
C ARG A 93 -5.19 -19.36 -7.72
N LEU A 94 -5.54 -18.20 -8.26
CA LEU A 94 -6.69 -17.41 -7.78
C LEU A 94 -8.02 -18.17 -7.93
N LEU A 95 -8.21 -18.89 -9.02
CA LEU A 95 -9.40 -19.72 -9.23
C LEU A 95 -9.45 -20.89 -8.24
N GLU A 96 -8.32 -21.51 -7.94
CA GLU A 96 -8.23 -22.58 -6.95
C GLU A 96 -8.51 -22.08 -5.53
N GLU A 97 -8.00 -20.90 -5.17
CA GLU A 97 -8.27 -20.22 -3.90
C GLU A 97 -9.75 -19.87 -3.77
N ALA A 98 -10.38 -19.34 -4.82
CA ALA A 98 -11.82 -19.07 -4.84
C ALA A 98 -12.64 -20.35 -4.67
N ALA A 99 -12.27 -21.44 -5.36
CA ALA A 99 -12.94 -22.73 -5.22
C ALA A 99 -12.75 -23.33 -3.81
N LYS A 100 -11.61 -23.09 -3.15
CA LYS A 100 -11.41 -23.44 -1.74
C LYS A 100 -12.33 -22.61 -0.86
N ALA A 101 -12.37 -21.29 -1.03
CA ALA A 101 -13.24 -20.37 -0.29
C ALA A 101 -14.73 -20.73 -0.38
N ASP A 102 -15.20 -21.21 -1.53
CA ASP A 102 -16.60 -21.63 -1.74
C ASP A 102 -16.97 -22.91 -0.99
N ARG A 103 -15.99 -23.77 -0.73
CA ARG A 103 -16.19 -25.01 0.05
C ARG A 103 -16.05 -24.76 1.54
N CYS A 104 -15.38 -23.68 1.96
CA CYS A 104 -15.26 -23.28 3.34
C CYS A 104 -16.62 -23.02 4.00
N GLY A 105 -16.67 -23.17 5.32
CA GLY A 105 -17.81 -22.73 6.12
C GLY A 105 -17.36 -22.07 7.41
N ILE A 106 -18.11 -21.05 7.82
CA ILE A 106 -17.79 -20.26 9.02
C ILE A 106 -18.75 -20.59 10.15
N CYS A 107 -18.18 -20.79 11.32
CA CYS A 107 -18.89 -20.88 12.58
C CYS A 107 -18.61 -19.62 13.41
N TYR A 108 -19.68 -19.06 13.98
CA TYR A 108 -19.63 -17.96 14.92
C TYR A 108 -19.76 -18.50 16.35
N LEU A 109 -18.83 -18.10 17.21
CA LEU A 109 -18.85 -18.35 18.64
C LEU A 109 -19.27 -17.08 19.35
N SER A 110 -20.45 -17.10 19.98
CA SER A 110 -21.02 -15.92 20.62
C SER A 110 -20.39 -15.64 21.98
N ARG A 111 -20.09 -16.68 22.76
CA ARG A 111 -19.52 -16.58 24.10
C ARG A 111 -18.20 -17.32 24.15
N ILE A 112 -17.14 -16.57 24.39
CA ILE A 112 -15.79 -17.13 24.53
C ILE A 112 -15.45 -17.11 26.02
N PRO A 113 -15.01 -18.25 26.58
CA PRO A 113 -14.49 -18.27 27.94
C PRO A 113 -13.30 -17.32 28.12
N ALA A 114 -13.23 -16.66 29.27
CA ALA A 114 -12.07 -15.84 29.66
C ALA A 114 -10.78 -16.68 29.58
N HIS A 115 -9.71 -16.12 29.00
CA HIS A 115 -8.42 -16.79 28.74
C HIS A 115 -8.39 -17.85 27.64
N MET A 116 -9.44 -17.98 26.83
CA MET A 116 -9.42 -18.87 25.66
C MET A 116 -8.63 -18.25 24.51
N ASP A 117 -7.45 -18.80 24.21
CA ASP A 117 -6.63 -18.37 23.08
C ASP A 117 -7.08 -19.05 21.77
N PRO A 118 -6.97 -18.38 20.61
CA PRO A 118 -7.29 -18.99 19.31
C PRO A 118 -6.47 -20.26 19.02
N VAL A 119 -5.27 -20.36 19.60
CA VAL A 119 -4.42 -21.56 19.51
C VAL A 119 -5.04 -22.74 20.28
N LYS A 120 -5.52 -22.51 21.49
CA LYS A 120 -6.19 -23.55 22.30
C LYS A 120 -7.51 -23.97 21.67
N LEU A 121 -8.28 -22.99 21.16
CA LEU A 121 -9.50 -23.27 20.43
C LEU A 121 -9.23 -24.15 19.21
N ARG A 122 -8.17 -23.84 18.45
CA ARG A 122 -7.74 -24.66 17.32
C ARG A 122 -7.42 -26.08 17.75
N GLN A 123 -6.69 -26.28 18.86
CA GLN A 123 -6.37 -27.62 19.35
C GLN A 123 -7.62 -28.43 19.68
N ILE A 124 -8.59 -27.84 20.40
CA ILE A 124 -9.83 -28.52 20.79
C ILE A 124 -10.70 -28.81 19.56
N LEU A 125 -10.87 -27.85 18.65
CA LEU A 125 -11.72 -28.02 17.48
C LEU A 125 -11.05 -28.84 16.36
N SER A 126 -9.72 -28.99 16.38
CA SER A 126 -8.98 -29.79 15.40
C SER A 126 -9.39 -31.26 15.40
N GLN A 127 -9.93 -31.77 16.50
CA GLN A 127 -10.43 -33.15 16.58
C GLN A 127 -11.70 -33.38 15.75
N TYR A 128 -12.47 -32.32 15.50
CA TYR A 128 -13.71 -32.39 14.72
C TYR A 128 -13.52 -32.02 13.25
N GLY A 129 -12.48 -31.26 12.93
CA GLY A 129 -12.20 -30.86 11.56
C GLY A 129 -10.99 -29.96 11.39
N GLU A 130 -10.54 -29.86 10.14
CA GLU A 130 -9.46 -28.96 9.77
C GLU A 130 -9.94 -27.50 9.71
N ILE A 131 -9.23 -26.65 10.44
CA ILE A 131 -9.53 -25.22 10.59
C ILE A 131 -8.50 -24.43 9.79
N GLN A 132 -8.95 -23.48 8.99
CA GLN A 132 -8.04 -22.58 8.27
C GLN A 132 -7.75 -21.34 9.12
N ARG A 133 -8.72 -20.44 9.21
CA ARG A 133 -8.56 -19.13 9.83
C ARG A 133 -9.43 -19.01 11.06
N ILE A 134 -8.94 -18.25 12.04
CA ILE A 134 -9.65 -17.91 13.26
C ILE A 134 -9.50 -16.41 13.46
N TYR A 135 -10.63 -15.71 13.57
CA TYR A 135 -10.66 -14.28 13.85
C TYR A 135 -11.29 -14.09 15.21
N LEU A 136 -10.58 -13.38 16.06
CA LEU A 136 -11.07 -12.92 17.33
C LEU A 136 -11.31 -11.43 17.17
N ALA A 137 -12.55 -10.97 17.31
CA ALA A 137 -12.80 -9.53 17.36
C ALA A 137 -12.33 -9.04 18.74
N PRO A 138 -11.30 -8.19 18.80
CA PRO A 138 -11.03 -7.47 20.03
C PRO A 138 -12.22 -6.58 20.34
N GLU A 139 -12.65 -6.46 21.60
CA GLU A 139 -13.56 -5.37 21.92
C GLU A 139 -12.86 -4.04 21.71
N GLY A 140 -13.49 -3.26 20.84
CA GLY A 140 -13.07 -1.92 20.53
C GLY A 140 -13.10 -1.05 21.79
N LEU A 141 -11.97 -0.40 22.02
CA LEU A 141 -11.86 0.91 22.64
C LEU A 141 -12.17 1.07 24.12
N VAL A 142 -12.81 0.18 24.87
CA VAL A 142 -13.11 0.50 26.30
C VAL A 142 -11.80 0.70 27.08
N VAL A 143 -10.84 -0.18 26.89
CA VAL A 143 -9.56 -0.13 27.60
C VAL A 143 -8.65 0.97 27.06
N ILE A 144 -8.58 1.14 25.74
CA ILE A 144 -7.84 2.25 25.12
C ILE A 144 -8.44 3.60 25.53
N SER A 145 -9.77 3.71 25.61
CA SER A 145 -10.44 4.94 26.06
C SER A 145 -10.17 5.21 27.53
N ILE A 146 -10.22 4.19 28.41
CA ILE A 146 -9.86 4.38 29.83
C ILE A 146 -8.42 4.89 29.99
N LEU A 147 -7.49 4.36 29.19
CA LEU A 147 -6.09 4.81 29.18
C LEU A 147 -5.95 6.24 28.64
N ILE A 148 -6.66 6.58 27.55
CA ILE A 148 -6.65 7.94 26.98
C ILE A 148 -7.30 8.96 27.94
N LEU A 149 -8.37 8.57 28.62
CA LEU A 149 -9.12 9.44 29.53
C LEU A 149 -8.40 9.66 30.87
N ASN A 150 -7.40 8.85 31.21
CA ASN A 150 -6.67 8.94 32.46
C ASN A 150 -5.16 8.77 32.21
N PRO A 151 -4.46 9.85 31.82
CA PRO A 151 -3.03 9.81 31.50
C PRO A 151 -2.14 9.41 32.69
N GLU A 152 -2.64 9.52 33.92
CA GLU A 152 -1.97 9.06 35.14
C GLU A 152 -1.76 7.54 35.19
N TYR A 153 -2.47 6.75 34.38
CA TYR A 153 -2.21 5.31 34.32
C TYR A 153 -1.01 4.95 33.43
N PHE A 154 -0.58 5.81 32.50
CA PHE A 154 0.54 5.53 31.58
C PHE A 154 1.91 5.43 32.26
N VAL A 155 2.06 5.97 33.48
CA VAL A 155 3.35 5.98 34.21
C VAL A 155 3.74 4.62 34.77
N ASN A 156 2.78 3.70 34.95
CA ASN A 156 3.03 2.39 35.51
C ASN A 156 2.73 1.29 34.49
N GLU A 157 3.72 0.97 33.65
CA GLU A 157 3.62 -0.03 32.57
C GLU A 157 3.10 -1.39 33.08
N LYS A 158 3.43 -1.76 34.33
CA LYS A 158 2.89 -2.98 34.99
C LYS A 158 1.38 -2.92 35.21
N ILE A 159 0.87 -1.80 35.75
CA ILE A 159 -0.57 -1.61 36.03
C ILE A 159 -1.35 -1.54 34.72
N VAL A 160 -0.80 -0.86 33.70
CA VAL A 160 -1.38 -0.81 32.36
C VAL A 160 -1.43 -2.21 31.76
N SER A 161 -0.32 -2.95 31.73
CA SER A 161 -0.26 -4.31 31.19
C SER A 161 -1.21 -5.26 31.92
N GLU A 162 -1.34 -5.14 33.23
CA GLU A 162 -2.21 -5.98 34.05
C GLU A 162 -3.70 -5.63 33.85
N MET A 163 -4.09 -4.35 33.84
CA MET A 163 -5.47 -3.91 33.58
C MET A 163 -5.90 -4.14 32.13
N VAL A 164 -5.02 -3.86 31.17
CA VAL A 164 -5.21 -4.14 29.75
C VAL A 164 -5.31 -5.65 29.53
N GLY A 165 -4.45 -6.41 30.20
CA GLY A 165 -4.44 -7.86 30.16
C GLY A 165 -5.63 -8.52 30.86
N PHE A 166 -6.25 -7.90 31.86
CA PHE A 166 -7.42 -8.43 32.57
C PHE A 166 -8.72 -8.07 31.85
N LYS A 167 -8.96 -6.79 31.52
CA LYS A 167 -10.26 -6.36 31.00
C LYS A 167 -10.48 -6.69 29.53
N ILE A 168 -9.45 -6.71 28.68
CA ILE A 168 -9.61 -7.08 27.26
C ILE A 168 -10.06 -8.55 27.10
N LYS A 169 -9.83 -9.40 28.10
CA LYS A 169 -10.13 -10.84 28.03
C LYS A 169 -11.59 -11.18 28.30
N ASP A 170 -12.30 -10.36 29.08
CA ASP A 170 -13.71 -10.60 29.44
C ASP A 170 -14.68 -10.02 28.41
N PHE A 171 -14.17 -9.08 27.61
CA PHE A 171 -14.89 -8.31 26.62
C PHE A 171 -14.46 -8.81 25.23
N GLN A 172 -14.83 -10.05 24.88
CA GLN A 172 -14.66 -10.55 23.51
C GLN A 172 -16.05 -10.79 22.92
N LYS A 173 -16.47 -9.91 22.00
CA LYS A 173 -17.79 -9.96 21.34
C LYS A 173 -18.10 -11.30 20.68
N GLY A 174 -17.06 -12.00 20.22
CA GLY A 174 -17.20 -13.30 19.58
C GLY A 174 -15.99 -13.69 18.74
N MET A 175 -15.98 -14.95 18.31
CA MET A 175 -14.93 -15.55 17.48
C MET A 175 -15.54 -16.14 16.23
N TRP A 176 -14.84 -15.99 15.11
CA TRP A 176 -15.19 -16.61 13.85
C TRP A 176 -14.15 -17.68 13.55
N VAL A 177 -14.64 -18.89 13.27
CA VAL A 177 -13.81 -20.05 12.95
C VAL A 177 -14.17 -20.51 11.54
N GLU A 178 -13.19 -20.52 10.65
CA GLU A 178 -13.33 -21.01 9.29
C GLU A 178 -12.88 -22.47 9.20
N PHE A 179 -13.79 -23.37 8.83
CA PHE A 179 -13.50 -24.76 8.51
C PHE A 179 -13.27 -24.92 7.00
N THR A 180 -12.42 -25.88 6.62
CA THR A 180 -12.15 -26.22 5.22
C THR A 180 -13.38 -26.67 4.44
N LYS A 181 -14.34 -27.33 5.12
CA LYS A 181 -15.57 -27.83 4.52
C LYS A 181 -16.80 -27.31 5.28
N LYS A 182 -17.74 -26.70 4.57
CA LYS A 182 -19.03 -26.24 5.13
C LYS A 182 -19.88 -27.35 5.75
N GLY A 183 -19.73 -28.59 5.28
CA GLY A 183 -20.41 -29.74 5.88
C GLY A 183 -19.90 -30.07 7.29
N VAL A 184 -18.59 -29.91 7.51
CA VAL A 184 -17.98 -30.08 8.84
C VAL A 184 -18.44 -28.95 9.76
N ALA A 185 -18.40 -27.70 9.29
CA ALA A 185 -18.90 -26.55 10.04
C ALA A 185 -20.35 -26.75 10.55
N LYS A 186 -21.26 -27.20 9.67
CA LYS A 186 -22.65 -27.50 10.03
C LYS A 186 -22.76 -28.61 11.08
N ARG A 187 -22.00 -29.69 10.91
CA ARG A 187 -21.99 -30.82 11.85
C ARG A 187 -21.49 -30.38 13.22
N VAL A 188 -20.37 -29.65 13.26
CA VAL A 188 -19.75 -29.14 14.49
C VAL A 188 -20.70 -28.19 15.21
N ALA A 189 -21.35 -27.28 14.49
CA ALA A 189 -22.33 -26.38 15.09
C ALA A 189 -23.51 -27.14 15.71
N ASN A 190 -24.02 -28.17 15.06
CA ASN A 190 -25.14 -28.96 15.60
C ASN A 190 -24.73 -29.87 16.76
N MET A 191 -23.51 -30.40 16.73
CA MET A 191 -23.00 -31.33 17.74
C MET A 191 -22.57 -30.59 19.01
N LEU A 192 -21.72 -29.57 18.86
CA LEU A 192 -21.11 -28.91 20.01
C LEU A 192 -22.02 -27.87 20.66
N ASN A 193 -23.00 -27.31 19.94
CA ASN A 193 -23.81 -26.24 20.52
C ASN A 193 -24.62 -26.75 21.73
N GLY A 194 -24.35 -26.16 22.90
CA GLY A 194 -24.94 -26.58 24.17
C GLY A 194 -24.14 -27.65 24.93
N GLU A 195 -23.08 -28.19 24.35
CA GLU A 195 -22.18 -29.11 25.06
C GLU A 195 -21.18 -28.36 25.94
N GLN A 196 -20.69 -29.02 26.98
CA GLN A 196 -19.59 -28.50 27.79
C GLN A 196 -18.29 -28.57 26.99
N ILE A 197 -17.44 -27.54 27.11
CA ILE A 197 -16.10 -27.54 26.52
C ILE A 197 -15.26 -28.69 27.09
N GLY A 198 -15.48 -29.01 28.37
CA GLY A 198 -14.90 -30.15 29.04
C GLY A 198 -13.41 -29.96 29.37
N GLY A 199 -12.68 -31.07 29.40
CA GLY A 199 -11.27 -31.13 29.79
C GLY A 199 -11.06 -31.48 31.27
N LYS A 200 -9.94 -31.04 31.85
CA LYS A 200 -9.64 -31.29 33.28
C LYS A 200 -10.56 -30.43 34.15
N LYS A 201 -11.09 -30.99 35.25
CA LYS A 201 -11.95 -30.25 36.22
C LYS A 201 -11.33 -28.97 36.78
N ARG A 202 -9.99 -28.92 36.86
CA ARG A 202 -9.22 -27.74 37.30
C ARG A 202 -9.07 -26.66 36.21
N SER A 203 -9.41 -26.97 34.96
CA SER A 203 -9.31 -26.00 33.87
C SER A 203 -10.41 -24.95 33.98
N SER A 204 -10.08 -23.70 33.65
CA SER A 204 -11.04 -22.58 33.65
C SER A 204 -12.24 -22.82 32.71
N PHE A 205 -12.04 -23.64 31.68
CA PHE A 205 -13.03 -23.87 30.63
C PHE A 205 -14.02 -25.00 30.94
N TYR A 206 -13.80 -25.78 32.01
CA TYR A 206 -14.54 -27.02 32.25
C TYR A 206 -16.07 -26.83 32.32
N TYR A 207 -16.52 -25.81 33.05
CA TYR A 207 -17.96 -25.52 33.23
C TYR A 207 -18.56 -24.68 32.11
N ASN A 208 -17.76 -24.21 31.15
CA ASN A 208 -18.26 -23.39 30.07
C ASN A 208 -18.97 -24.24 29.02
N LEU A 209 -20.04 -23.69 28.47
CA LEU A 209 -20.82 -24.28 27.39
C LEU A 209 -20.42 -23.66 26.06
N TRP A 210 -20.36 -24.49 25.02
CA TRP A 210 -20.22 -24.04 23.65
C TRP A 210 -21.49 -23.33 23.19
N ASN A 211 -21.33 -22.10 22.69
CA ASN A 211 -22.36 -21.38 21.97
C ASN A 211 -21.86 -21.13 20.54
N ILE A 212 -22.18 -22.06 19.64
CA ILE A 212 -21.68 -22.09 18.26
C ILE A 212 -22.85 -22.03 17.30
N LYS A 213 -22.77 -21.11 16.34
CA LYS A 213 -23.75 -20.98 15.25
C LYS A 213 -23.05 -21.07 13.91
N TYR A 214 -23.52 -21.97 13.05
CA TYR A 214 -23.11 -21.97 11.65
C TYR A 214 -23.75 -20.79 10.91
N LEU A 215 -22.94 -20.02 10.18
CA LEU A 215 -23.42 -18.92 9.35
C LEU A 215 -23.51 -19.38 7.89
N SER A 216 -24.74 -19.57 7.41
CA SER A 216 -24.98 -19.88 6.00
C SER A 216 -24.72 -18.66 5.13
N LYS A 217 -24.15 -18.88 3.92
CA LYS A 217 -23.88 -17.83 2.91
C LYS A 217 -22.87 -16.75 3.33
N PHE A 218 -22.33 -16.84 4.55
CA PHE A 218 -21.34 -15.91 5.07
C PHE A 218 -19.93 -16.45 4.76
N LYS A 219 -19.07 -15.60 4.19
CA LYS A 219 -17.68 -15.94 3.88
C LYS A 219 -16.70 -15.07 4.66
N TRP A 220 -15.43 -15.46 4.63
CA TRP A 220 -14.37 -14.76 5.37
C TRP A 220 -14.17 -13.35 4.83
N ASP A 221 -14.31 -13.20 3.52
CA ASP A 221 -14.18 -11.91 2.84
C ASP A 221 -15.21 -10.89 3.35
N ASP A 222 -16.41 -11.34 3.74
CA ASP A 222 -17.44 -10.45 4.29
C ASP A 222 -17.04 -9.91 5.66
N LEU A 223 -16.36 -10.72 6.47
CA LEU A 223 -15.85 -10.33 7.79
C LEU A 223 -14.73 -9.29 7.68
N THR A 224 -13.83 -9.48 6.72
CA THR A 224 -12.68 -8.59 6.53
C THR A 224 -12.97 -7.42 5.60
N ALA A 225 -14.06 -7.44 4.82
CA ALA A 225 -14.39 -6.40 3.84
C ALA A 225 -14.42 -5.00 4.47
N GLU A 226 -15.09 -4.84 5.61
CA GLU A 226 -15.18 -3.53 6.27
C GLU A 226 -13.81 -3.06 6.81
N ILE A 227 -13.05 -3.98 7.40
CA ILE A 227 -11.71 -3.68 7.93
C ILE A 227 -10.76 -3.31 6.79
N ALA A 228 -10.78 -4.08 5.70
CA ALA A 228 -9.97 -3.84 4.51
C ALA A 228 -10.33 -2.49 3.87
N TYR A 229 -11.63 -2.16 3.76
CA TYR A 229 -12.07 -0.87 3.26
C TYR A 229 -11.57 0.30 4.11
N LYS A 230 -11.74 0.22 5.43
CA LYS A 230 -11.25 1.27 6.36
C LYS A 230 -9.73 1.42 6.30
N ASN A 231 -9.00 0.30 6.18
CA ASN A 231 -7.55 0.32 6.06
C ASN A 231 -7.09 0.93 4.73
N ALA A 232 -7.72 0.57 3.61
CA ALA A 232 -7.41 1.11 2.29
C ALA A 232 -7.65 2.64 2.23
N VAL A 233 -8.77 3.11 2.77
CA VAL A 233 -9.07 4.55 2.85
C VAL A 233 -8.03 5.28 3.72
N ARG A 234 -7.63 4.69 4.86
CA ARG A 234 -6.59 5.26 5.72
C ARG A 234 -5.24 5.34 5.00
N GLU A 235 -4.85 4.27 4.34
CA GLU A 235 -3.58 4.18 3.60
C GLU A 235 -3.54 5.20 2.46
N GLN A 236 -4.63 5.33 1.70
CA GLN A 236 -4.76 6.35 0.65
C GLN A 236 -4.59 7.76 1.21
N ARG A 237 -5.24 8.08 2.33
CA ARG A 237 -5.10 9.39 2.98
C ARG A 237 -3.67 9.65 3.43
N LEU A 238 -3.05 8.68 4.11
CA LEU A 238 -1.66 8.80 4.55
C LEU A 238 -0.69 8.94 3.39
N ALA A 239 -0.90 8.21 2.29
CA ALA A 239 -0.08 8.31 1.09
C ALA A 239 -0.18 9.71 0.46
N LEU A 240 -1.38 10.30 0.42
CA LEU A 240 -1.59 11.66 -0.06
C LEU A 240 -0.86 12.68 0.83
N GLU A 241 -1.01 12.58 2.16
CA GLU A 241 -0.33 13.44 3.13
C GLU A 241 1.20 13.32 2.99
N LEU A 242 1.74 12.10 2.89
CA LEU A 242 3.16 11.85 2.64
C LEU A 242 3.63 12.42 1.30
N SER A 243 2.83 12.31 0.24
CA SER A 243 3.18 12.85 -1.08
C SER A 243 3.24 14.38 -1.09
N ALA A 244 2.35 15.05 -0.35
CA ALA A 244 2.36 16.49 -0.19
C ALA A 244 3.60 16.95 0.59
N ALA A 245 3.88 16.32 1.73
CA ALA A 245 5.07 16.59 2.52
C ALA A 245 6.38 16.30 1.76
N LYS A 246 6.40 15.27 0.90
CA LYS A 246 7.53 14.99 0.00
C LYS A 246 7.73 16.11 -1.00
N ARG A 247 6.68 16.55 -1.70
CA ARG A 247 6.75 17.68 -2.64
C ARG A 247 7.26 18.95 -1.98
N GLU A 248 6.80 19.27 -0.77
CA GLU A 248 7.26 20.45 -0.03
C GLU A 248 8.74 20.37 0.34
N ARG A 249 9.20 19.20 0.81
CA ARG A 249 10.61 18.96 1.13
C ARG A 249 11.50 19.09 -0.10
N ASP A 250 11.12 18.43 -1.18
CA ASP A 250 11.92 18.38 -2.40
C ASP A 250 11.97 19.77 -3.07
N PHE A 251 10.86 20.52 -2.99
CA PHE A 251 10.81 21.92 -3.36
C PHE A 251 11.79 22.78 -2.54
N TYR A 252 11.83 22.59 -1.21
CA TYR A 252 12.78 23.30 -0.35
C TYR A 252 14.23 22.95 -0.68
N LEU A 253 14.55 21.66 -0.86
CA LEU A 253 15.89 21.21 -1.26
C LEU A 253 16.34 21.87 -2.58
N SER A 254 15.46 21.89 -3.59
CA SER A 254 15.77 22.53 -4.87
C SER A 254 16.04 24.04 -4.73
N LYS A 255 15.35 24.73 -3.82
CA LYS A 255 15.58 26.16 -3.54
C LYS A 255 16.94 26.39 -2.87
N VAL A 256 17.29 25.54 -1.90
CA VAL A 256 18.58 25.61 -1.21
C VAL A 256 19.73 25.36 -2.19
N GLU A 257 19.61 24.36 -3.07
CA GLU A 257 20.60 24.08 -4.11
C GLU A 257 20.78 25.25 -5.09
N LYS A 258 19.68 25.83 -5.58
CA LYS A 258 19.71 27.02 -6.45
C LYS A 258 20.39 28.21 -5.75
N SER A 259 20.09 28.44 -4.47
CA SER A 259 20.74 29.50 -3.69
C SER A 259 22.24 29.29 -3.58
N ARG A 260 22.70 28.06 -3.28
CA ARG A 260 24.13 27.73 -3.21
C ARG A 260 24.83 27.94 -4.55
N ALA A 261 24.20 27.51 -5.64
CA ALA A 261 24.71 27.72 -6.99
C ALA A 261 24.87 29.21 -7.31
N LEU A 262 23.84 30.03 -7.04
CA LEU A 262 23.88 31.48 -7.22
C LEU A 262 24.98 32.14 -6.39
N SER A 263 25.14 31.78 -5.11
CA SER A 263 26.21 32.31 -4.26
C SER A 263 27.60 31.96 -4.81
N SER A 264 27.82 30.72 -5.29
CA SER A 264 29.09 30.34 -5.92
C SER A 264 29.40 31.12 -7.21
N ILE A 265 28.37 31.49 -7.98
CA ILE A 265 28.49 32.32 -9.18
C ILE A 265 28.82 33.76 -8.77
N GLU A 266 28.11 34.30 -7.78
CA GLU A 266 28.33 35.64 -7.27
C GLU A 266 29.75 35.82 -6.71
N GLU A 267 30.25 34.83 -5.97
CA GLU A 267 31.64 34.81 -5.51
C GLU A 267 32.66 34.82 -6.65
N ARG A 268 32.41 34.05 -7.73
CA ARG A 268 33.26 34.06 -8.92
C ARG A 268 33.22 35.43 -9.62
N LEU A 269 32.04 36.02 -9.77
CA LEU A 269 31.87 37.34 -10.38
C LEU A 269 32.60 38.43 -9.56
N LYS A 270 32.49 38.41 -8.22
CA LYS A 270 33.21 39.35 -7.34
C LYS A 270 34.73 39.22 -7.43
N LYS A 271 35.26 38.00 -7.54
CA LYS A 271 36.71 37.78 -7.76
C LYS A 271 37.16 38.34 -9.11
N VAL A 272 36.36 38.13 -10.16
CA VAL A 272 36.64 38.70 -11.48
C VAL A 272 36.61 40.23 -11.42
N SER A 273 35.58 40.85 -10.83
CA SER A 273 35.50 42.31 -10.73
C SER A 273 36.65 42.93 -9.93
N ASN A 274 37.08 42.31 -8.83
CA ASN A 274 38.24 42.77 -8.05
C ASN A 274 39.56 42.67 -8.83
N ASN A 275 39.71 41.69 -9.72
CA ASN A 275 40.89 41.60 -10.59
C ASN A 275 40.89 42.70 -11.66
N TYR A 276 39.71 43.13 -12.16
CA TYR A 276 39.59 44.25 -13.10
C TYR A 276 39.85 45.61 -12.46
N THR A 277 39.41 45.83 -11.21
CA THR A 277 39.70 47.07 -10.48
C THR A 277 41.17 47.16 -10.07
N SER A 278 41.82 46.03 -9.75
CA SER A 278 43.25 46.01 -9.42
C SER A 278 44.18 46.19 -10.62
N SER A 279 43.74 45.85 -11.84
CA SER A 279 44.51 46.07 -13.08
C SER A 279 44.31 47.47 -13.70
N THR A 280 43.22 48.17 -13.37
CA THR A 280 42.92 49.52 -13.90
C THR A 280 43.61 50.65 -13.13
N ILE A 281 44.05 50.42 -11.88
CA ILE A 281 44.76 51.45 -11.07
C ILE A 281 46.23 51.62 -11.51
N GLN A 282 46.74 50.82 -12.45
CA GLN A 282 48.15 50.84 -12.87
C GLN A 282 48.38 51.38 -14.29
N VAL A 283 47.56 52.34 -14.73
CA VAL A 283 47.92 53.21 -15.85
C VAL A 283 48.37 54.56 -15.27
N PRO A 284 49.68 54.84 -15.16
CA PRO A 284 50.14 56.15 -14.76
C PRO A 284 49.76 57.13 -15.87
N CYS A 285 48.87 58.06 -15.56
CA CYS A 285 48.62 59.24 -16.39
C CYS A 285 49.90 60.07 -16.39
N LEU A 286 50.82 59.76 -17.30
CA LEU A 286 51.95 60.64 -17.64
C LEU A 286 51.35 61.86 -18.33
N LEU A 287 50.97 62.84 -17.50
CA LEU A 287 50.86 64.24 -17.89
C LEU A 287 52.22 64.65 -18.48
N TYR A 288 52.33 64.56 -19.80
CA TYR A 288 53.42 65.19 -20.54
C TYR A 288 53.29 66.71 -20.35
N PHE A 289 54.20 67.22 -19.52
CA PHE A 289 54.69 68.60 -19.57
C PHE A 289 54.93 69.00 -21.04
N TYR A 290 54.23 70.03 -21.50
CA TYR A 290 54.75 70.90 -22.56
C TYR A 290 54.89 72.30 -21.98
N GLN A 291 56.14 72.60 -21.66
CA GLN A 291 56.66 73.89 -21.29
C GLN A 291 56.79 74.70 -22.60
N ILE A 292 56.09 75.83 -22.69
CA ILE A 292 56.33 76.83 -23.72
C ILE A 292 56.73 78.11 -22.99
N ASP A 293 58.04 78.30 -22.88
CA ASP A 293 58.68 79.57 -22.61
C ASP A 293 58.72 80.43 -23.90
N THR A 294 58.93 81.74 -23.72
CA THR A 294 59.30 82.81 -24.69
C THR A 294 58.13 83.53 -25.39
N VAL A 295 58.04 84.87 -25.47
CA VAL A 295 58.95 86.03 -25.24
C VAL A 295 58.14 87.18 -24.65
#